data_AF-A0A7V9IR97-F1
#
_entry.id   AF-A0A7V9IR97-F1
#
_cell.length_a   1.000
_cell.length_b   1.000
_cell.length_c   1.000
_cell.angle_alpha   90.00
_cell.angle_beta   90.00
_cell.angle_gamma   90.00
#
_symmetry.space_group_name_H-M   'P 1'
#
loop_
_entity.id
_entity.type
_entity.pdbx_description
1 polymer ?
#
loop_
_entity_poly.entity_id
_entity_poly.type
_entity_poly.pdbx_seq_one_letter_code
_entity_poly.pdbx_strand_id
1 'polypeptide(L)' 'DHLDHPAVSRHRVSALRLDAPGVTAYADGEPVGALPLDLVCRPGMLRVIAPS' A
#
# COMPACT_ATOMS: atom_id res chain seq x y z
N ASP A 1 16.37 -1.10 15.25
CA ASP A 1 16.09 -1.88 14.03
C ASP A 1 15.40 -0.96 13.00
N HIS A 2 15.30 -1.33 11.72
CA HIS A 2 14.80 -0.49 10.62
C HIS A 2 13.41 0.13 10.90
N LEU A 3 12.50 -0.63 11.53
CA LEU A 3 11.13 -0.18 11.80
C LEU A 3 10.99 0.70 13.05
N ASP A 4 11.98 0.72 13.93
CA ASP A 4 11.95 1.50 15.19
C ASP A 4 12.64 2.87 15.04
N HIS A 5 13.15 3.18 13.86
CA HIS A 5 13.84 4.45 13.61
C HIS A 5 12.84 5.63 13.66
N PRO A 6 13.14 6.75 14.35
CA PRO A 6 12.18 7.84 14.56
C PRO A 6 11.71 8.55 13.28
N ALA A 7 12.45 8.41 12.17
CA ALA A 7 12.05 8.93 10.86
C ALA A 7 11.02 8.04 10.14
N VAL A 8 10.64 6.89 10.70
CA VAL A 8 9.67 5.96 10.11
C VAL A 8 8.35 6.06 10.87
N SER A 9 7.27 6.40 10.18
CA SER A 9 5.91 6.34 10.70
C SER A 9 5.14 5.18 10.08
N ARG A 10 4.20 4.60 10.84
CA ARG A 10 3.36 3.48 10.41
C ARG A 10 1.92 3.76 10.76
N HIS A 11 1.03 3.48 9.81
CA HIS A 11 -0.41 3.64 9.97
C HIS A 11 -1.10 2.33 9.56
N ARG A 12 -2.04 1.85 10.38
CA ARG A 12 -2.90 0.70 10.04
C ARG A 12 -4.26 1.23 9.60
N VAL A 13 -4.61 0.99 8.34
CA VAL A 13 -5.83 1.49 7.70
C VAL A 13 -6.40 0.42 6.76
N SER A 14 -7.70 0.52 6.44
CA SER A 14 -8.36 -0.32 5.43
C SER A 14 -8.71 0.44 4.16
N ALA A 15 -8.71 1.77 4.19
CA ALA A 15 -8.86 2.65 3.04
C ALA A 15 -8.09 3.95 3.28
N LEU A 16 -7.51 4.52 2.23
CA LEU A 16 -6.75 5.77 2.30
C LEU A 16 -6.64 6.44 0.93
N ARG A 17 -6.34 7.73 0.92
CA ARG A 17 -5.91 8.48 -0.26
C ARG A 17 -4.46 8.89 -0.09
N LEU A 18 -3.63 8.63 -1.09
CA LEU A 18 -2.28 9.19 -1.17
C LEU A 18 -2.29 10.39 -2.11
N ASP A 19 -1.67 11.48 -1.66
CA ASP A 19 -1.52 12.70 -2.43
C ASP A 19 -0.09 13.22 -2.26
N ALA A 20 0.67 13.16 -3.35
CA ALA A 20 2.00 13.74 -3.42
C ALA A 20 2.32 14.06 -4.90
N PRO A 21 2.38 15.35 -5.27
CA PRO A 21 2.61 15.75 -6.65
C PRO A 21 3.92 15.19 -7.22
N GLY A 22 3.86 14.70 -8.47
CA GLY A 22 5.02 14.18 -9.19
C GLY A 22 5.51 12.79 -8.74
N VAL A 23 4.80 12.14 -7.80
CA VAL A 23 5.14 10.80 -7.34
C VAL A 23 4.36 9.74 -8.12
N THR A 24 5.08 8.76 -8.66
CA THR A 24 4.50 7.56 -9.30
C THR A 24 4.32 6.47 -8.26
N ALA A 25 3.11 5.92 -8.18
CA ALA A 25 2.83 4.72 -7.39
C ALA A 25 3.17 3.45 -8.18
N TYR A 26 3.66 2.45 -7.45
CA TYR A 26 3.97 1.12 -7.96
C TYR A 26 3.22 0.06 -7.16
N ALA A 27 2.80 -1.02 -7.82
CA ALA A 27 2.24 -2.21 -7.20
C ALA A 27 2.89 -3.45 -7.80
N ASP A 28 3.32 -4.39 -6.96
CA ASP A 28 3.96 -5.65 -7.37
C ASP A 28 5.12 -5.50 -8.38
N GLY A 29 5.82 -4.36 -8.33
CA GLY A 29 6.95 -4.03 -9.21
C GLY A 29 6.59 -3.19 -10.45
N GLU A 30 5.30 -3.02 -10.75
CA GLU A 30 4.83 -2.33 -11.96
C GLU A 30 4.23 -0.95 -11.64
N PRO A 31 4.38 0.06 -12.53
CA PRO A 31 3.79 1.37 -12.32
C PRO A 31 2.26 1.31 -12.44
N VAL A 32 1.54 1.82 -11.45
CA VAL A 32 0.07 1.86 -11.43
C VAL A 32 -0.51 3.24 -11.75
N GLY A 33 0.30 4.30 -11.67
CA GLY A 33 -0.10 5.66 -12.04
C GLY A 33 0.54 6.74 -11.17
N ALA A 34 0.38 8.00 -11.58
CA ALA A 34 0.76 9.14 -10.74
C ALA A 34 -0.27 9.36 -9.63
N LEU A 35 0.18 9.85 -8.47
CA LEU A 35 -0.71 10.31 -7.41
C LEU A 35 -1.48 11.59 -7.83
N PRO A 36 -2.70 11.84 -7.29
CA PRO A 36 -3.32 11.12 -6.18
C PRO A 36 -4.02 9.81 -6.56
N LEU A 37 -4.03 8.85 -5.63
CA LEU A 37 -4.72 7.56 -5.75
C LEU A 37 -5.49 7.23 -4.48
N ASP A 38 -6.68 6.63 -4.66
CA ASP A 38 -7.49 6.04 -3.59
C ASP A 38 -7.24 4.53 -3.52
N LEU A 39 -6.93 4.02 -2.32
CA LEU A 39 -6.62 2.61 -2.08
C LEU A 39 -7.57 2.02 -1.05
N VAL A 40 -8.00 0.78 -1.28
CA VAL A 40 -8.88 0.03 -0.37
C VAL A 40 -8.40 -1.41 -0.23
N CYS A 41 -8.18 -1.85 1.00
CA CYS A 41 -8.00 -3.26 1.31
C CYS A 41 -9.38 -3.94 1.35
N ARG A 42 -9.58 -4.96 0.50
CA ARG A 42 -10.82 -5.74 0.43
C ARG A 42 -10.59 -7.14 1.02
N PRO A 43 -11.00 -7.41 2.27
CA PRO A 43 -10.83 -8.72 2.88
C PRO A 43 -11.56 -9.81 2.10
N GLY A 44 -10.94 -10.98 1.95
CA GLY A 44 -11.56 -12.14 1.29
C GLY A 44 -11.76 -12.01 -0.23
N MET A 45 -11.09 -11.05 -0.88
CA MET A 45 -11.24 -10.85 -2.34
C MET A 45 -10.73 -12.05 -3.16
N LEU A 46 -9.73 -12.76 -2.65
CA LEU A 46 -9.11 -13.91 -3.31
C LEU A 46 -9.25 -15.16 -2.44
N ARG A 47 -9.55 -16.28 -3.08
CA ARG A 47 -9.40 -17.62 -2.48
C ARG A 47 -8.04 -18.15 -2.89
N VAL A 48 -7.18 -18.43 -1.91
CA VAL A 48 -5.80 -18.89 -2.13
C VAL A 48 -5.68 -20.34 -1.67
N ILE A 49 -5.01 -21.18 -2.45
CA ILE A 49 -4.60 -22.53 -2.03
C ILE A 49 -3.27 -22.38 -1.27
N ALA A 50 -3.21 -22.85 -0.03
CA ALA A 50 -2.03 -22.80 0.81
C ALA A 50 -1.69 -24.19 1.38
N PRO A 51 -0.43 -24.45 1.76
CA PRO A 51 -0.05 -25.68 2.46
C PRO A 51 -0.84 -25.85 3.76
N SER A 52 -1.00 -27.11 4.18
CA SER A 52 -1.54 -27.49 5.49
C SER A 52 -0.54 -27.22 6.61
#